data_AF-A0A4R1G854-F1
#
_entry.id   AF-A0A4R1G854-F1
#
_cell.length_a   1.000
_cell.length_b   1.000
_cell.length_c   1.000
_cell.angle_alpha   90.00
_cell.angle_beta   90.00
_cell.angle_gamma   90.00
#
_symmetry.space_group_name_H-M   'P 1'
#
loop_
_entity.id
_entity.type
_entity.pdbx_description
1 polymer ?
#
loop_
_entity_poly.entity_id
_entity_poly.type
_entity_poly.pdbx_seq_one_letter_code
_entity_poly.pdbx_strand_id
1 'polypeptide(L)'
;MAISSVQGYAPVSGAYGSMLGISAGSMEGERAAMAGRSAASVDRVQLSVEAQQLSRSESVYSMETAAGKREVDLDSYFSPAGEVTDLDSQLGSLLMPNPANLRALQDHISKVFPDFLSANGIPEAPQTIRYDDSGQLQLPDDYPYADQLTAALDENPAMARELHTAAGLASHVAALQSLEPFNEEAARAQSQAEMDALVDKYSYLFGADRSYPSIALHFSGEGALSIKADGESMLA
;
A
#
# COMPACT_ATOMS: atom_id res chain seq x y z
N MET A 1 46.77 24.54 -12.15
CA MET A 1 47.26 24.22 -13.51
C MET A 1 48.46 23.30 -13.39
N ALA A 2 48.33 22.04 -13.81
CA ALA A 2 49.37 21.24 -14.46
C ALA A 2 48.76 19.87 -14.82
N ILE A 3 48.84 19.55 -16.10
CA ILE A 3 48.43 18.33 -16.79
C ILE A 3 49.52 17.25 -16.66
N SER A 4 49.16 15.97 -16.56
CA SER A 4 49.91 14.88 -17.22
C SER A 4 49.19 13.54 -17.12
N SER A 5 48.97 12.97 -18.29
CA SER A 5 48.50 11.64 -18.62
C SER A 5 49.69 10.70 -18.91
N VAL A 6 49.58 9.42 -18.53
CA VAL A 6 50.40 8.24 -18.94
C VAL A 6 49.45 7.04 -18.81
N GLN A 7 48.95 6.34 -19.84
CA GLN A 7 49.51 5.48 -20.91
C GLN A 7 49.84 4.03 -20.48
N GLY A 8 49.20 3.04 -21.14
CA GLY A 8 49.60 1.62 -21.28
C GLY A 8 48.81 0.65 -20.36
N TYR A 9 48.14 -0.41 -20.81
CA TYR A 9 48.55 -1.47 -21.74
C TYR A 9 47.38 -2.06 -22.56
N ALA A 10 47.74 -2.70 -23.68
CA ALA A 10 46.89 -3.14 -24.78
C ALA A 10 46.67 -4.69 -24.78
N PRO A 11 46.17 -5.35 -25.86
CA PRO A 11 45.02 -6.29 -25.80
C PRO A 11 45.40 -7.75 -26.11
N VAL A 12 44.44 -8.69 -25.96
CA VAL A 12 44.54 -10.03 -26.56
C VAL A 12 43.25 -10.40 -27.28
N SER A 13 43.45 -10.80 -28.53
CA SER A 13 42.48 -11.13 -29.58
C SER A 13 42.13 -12.62 -29.61
N GLY A 14 40.99 -12.95 -30.21
CA GLY A 14 40.66 -14.28 -30.75
C GLY A 14 39.36 -14.18 -31.55
N ALA A 15 39.39 -13.98 -32.87
CA ALA A 15 39.67 -14.93 -33.95
C ALA A 15 38.45 -15.75 -34.36
N TYR A 16 37.85 -15.40 -35.51
CA TYR A 16 37.31 -16.35 -36.49
C TYR A 16 37.47 -15.74 -37.90
N GLY A 17 38.28 -16.40 -38.74
CA GLY A 17 38.27 -16.25 -40.20
C GLY A 17 37.07 -17.02 -40.80
N SER A 18 36.85 -17.13 -42.10
CA SER A 18 37.65 -16.81 -43.28
C SER A 18 36.72 -16.71 -44.50
N MET A 19 37.07 -15.77 -45.39
CA MET A 19 37.04 -15.71 -46.86
C MET A 19 36.26 -16.69 -47.78
N LEU A 20 35.99 -16.11 -48.97
CA LEU A 20 35.64 -16.64 -50.32
C LEU A 20 34.16 -16.44 -50.69
N GLY A 21 33.74 -15.84 -51.80
CA GLY A 21 34.42 -15.26 -52.97
C GLY A 21 33.37 -14.95 -54.07
N ILE A 22 33.52 -13.77 -54.71
CA ILE A 22 33.27 -13.38 -56.11
C ILE A 22 32.03 -13.95 -56.88
N SER A 23 31.13 -13.05 -57.32
CA SER A 23 30.92 -12.72 -58.76
C SER A 23 29.74 -11.79 -59.01
N ALA A 24 29.97 -10.82 -59.91
CA ALA A 24 28.97 -9.96 -60.51
C ALA A 24 28.32 -10.65 -61.71
N GLY A 25 27.00 -10.56 -61.84
CA GLY A 25 26.23 -11.08 -62.96
C GLY A 25 24.86 -10.41 -63.04
N SER A 26 24.60 -9.80 -64.17
CA SER A 26 23.46 -8.93 -64.50
C SER A 26 22.11 -9.65 -64.55
N MET A 27 21.08 -8.86 -64.19
CA MET A 27 19.75 -8.70 -64.79
C MET A 27 18.88 -9.92 -65.15
N GLU A 28 17.62 -9.75 -64.72
CA GLU A 28 16.38 -10.23 -65.32
C GLU A 28 16.00 -11.70 -65.19
N GLY A 29 15.02 -11.90 -64.31
CA GLY A 29 14.04 -12.96 -64.47
C GLY A 29 13.73 -13.65 -63.16
N GLU A 30 12.85 -13.06 -62.34
CA GLU A 30 11.83 -13.82 -61.59
C GLU A 30 10.94 -12.87 -60.79
N ARG A 31 9.93 -12.34 -61.51
CA ARG A 31 8.68 -11.87 -60.92
C ARG A 31 7.95 -13.09 -60.32
N ALA A 32 8.32 -13.54 -59.12
CA ALA A 32 7.53 -14.52 -58.34
C ALA A 32 8.03 -14.69 -56.89
N ALA A 33 8.29 -13.62 -56.14
CA ALA A 33 8.55 -13.72 -54.69
C ALA A 33 8.22 -12.43 -53.92
N MET A 34 7.06 -11.82 -54.21
CA MET A 34 6.50 -10.71 -53.42
C MET A 34 5.24 -11.18 -52.68
N ALA A 35 5.37 -12.26 -51.90
CA ALA A 35 4.36 -12.74 -50.96
C ALA A 35 5.05 -13.53 -49.86
N GLY A 36 5.63 -12.82 -48.88
CA GLY A 36 6.24 -13.49 -47.73
C GLY A 36 7.31 -12.69 -47.03
N ARG A 37 7.01 -11.44 -46.66
CA ARG A 37 7.88 -10.64 -45.77
C ARG A 37 7.11 -9.43 -45.28
N SER A 38 6.18 -9.64 -44.34
CA SER A 38 5.67 -8.62 -43.40
C SER A 38 4.61 -9.25 -42.49
N ALA A 39 5.03 -10.09 -41.55
CA ALA A 39 4.28 -10.39 -40.32
C ALA A 39 5.08 -11.38 -39.48
N ALA A 40 5.94 -10.89 -38.57
CA ALA A 40 6.28 -11.58 -37.32
C ALA A 40 7.38 -10.81 -36.59
N SER A 41 6.99 -9.76 -35.88
CA SER A 41 7.60 -9.38 -34.60
C SER A 41 6.64 -8.43 -33.91
N VAL A 42 5.45 -8.92 -33.57
CA VAL A 42 4.69 -8.32 -32.47
C VAL A 42 5.39 -8.81 -31.22
N ASP A 43 6.21 -7.94 -30.65
CA ASP A 43 6.87 -8.16 -29.37
C ASP A 43 5.79 -8.34 -28.30
N ARG A 44 5.45 -9.60 -28.03
CA ARG A 44 4.40 -9.96 -27.08
C ARG A 44 5.03 -9.87 -25.70
N VAL A 45 4.95 -8.68 -25.10
CA VAL A 45 5.23 -8.49 -23.67
C VAL A 45 4.33 -9.46 -22.91
N GLN A 46 4.91 -10.55 -22.40
CA GLN A 46 4.21 -11.46 -21.51
C GLN A 46 4.21 -10.80 -20.14
N LEU A 47 3.10 -10.11 -19.82
CA LEU A 47 2.83 -9.61 -18.46
C LEU A 47 2.89 -10.80 -17.49
N SER A 48 3.55 -10.61 -16.34
CA SER A 48 3.57 -11.62 -15.28
C SER A 48 2.16 -11.90 -14.77
N VAL A 49 1.95 -13.05 -14.12
CA VAL A 49 0.64 -13.45 -13.59
C VAL A 49 0.15 -12.42 -12.58
N GLU A 50 1.05 -11.89 -11.76
CA GLU A 50 0.80 -10.85 -10.77
C GLU A 50 0.36 -9.54 -11.45
N ALA A 51 1.04 -9.12 -12.52
CA ALA A 51 0.66 -7.92 -13.26
C ALA A 51 -0.70 -8.06 -13.94
N GLN A 52 -1.07 -9.27 -14.39
CA GLN A 52 -2.38 -9.54 -14.96
C GLN A 52 -3.48 -9.54 -13.89
N GLN A 53 -3.20 -10.04 -12.68
CA GLN A 53 -4.14 -10.01 -11.56
C GLN A 53 -4.40 -8.58 -11.08
N LEU A 54 -3.34 -7.78 -10.89
CA LEU A 54 -3.46 -6.36 -10.55
C LEU A 54 -4.24 -5.57 -11.61
N SER A 55 -4.07 -5.87 -12.89
CA SER A 55 -4.81 -5.17 -13.96
C SER A 55 -6.31 -5.46 -14.02
N ARG A 56 -6.79 -6.49 -13.30
CA ARG A 56 -8.19 -6.97 -13.35
C ARG A 56 -8.92 -6.80 -12.03
N SER A 57 -8.20 -6.57 -10.95
CA SER A 57 -8.79 -6.44 -9.63
C SER A 57 -9.30 -5.02 -9.39
N GLU A 58 -10.54 -4.92 -8.93
CA GLU A 58 -11.15 -3.65 -8.53
C GLU A 58 -10.75 -3.23 -7.10
N SER A 59 -9.95 -4.04 -6.41
CA SER A 59 -9.42 -3.77 -5.07
C SER A 59 -7.95 -3.31 -5.11
N VAL A 60 -7.46 -2.84 -6.26
CA VAL A 60 -6.11 -2.27 -6.39
C VAL A 60 -6.12 -0.79 -6.06
N TYR A 61 -5.29 -0.42 -5.08
CA TYR A 61 -5.11 0.95 -4.62
C TYR A 61 -3.64 1.35 -4.70
N SER A 62 -3.41 2.61 -5.05
CA SER A 62 -2.08 3.22 -4.99
C SER A 62 -1.78 3.64 -3.56
N MET A 63 -0.95 2.87 -2.85
CA MET A 63 -0.69 3.02 -1.42
C MET A 63 0.79 3.27 -1.13
N GLU A 64 1.07 4.04 -0.09
CA GLU A 64 2.44 4.24 0.41
C GLU A 64 2.82 3.09 1.35
N THR A 65 3.90 2.38 1.03
CA THR A 65 4.44 1.30 1.87
C THR A 65 5.81 1.69 2.43
N ALA A 66 6.38 0.89 3.33
CA ALA A 66 7.75 1.11 3.79
C ALA A 66 8.79 1.07 2.65
N ALA A 67 8.47 0.45 1.51
CA ALA A 67 9.30 0.45 0.30
C ALA A 67 8.93 1.59 -0.69
N GLY A 68 8.08 2.53 -0.27
CA GLY A 68 7.55 3.62 -1.10
C GLY A 68 6.18 3.29 -1.71
N LYS A 69 5.74 4.14 -2.64
CA LYS A 69 4.45 4.02 -3.31
C LYS A 69 4.35 2.78 -4.19
N ARG A 70 3.29 1.99 -4.01
CA ARG A 70 3.01 0.73 -4.71
C ARG A 70 1.53 0.56 -5.01
N GLU A 71 1.21 -0.18 -6.05
CA GLU A 71 -0.15 -0.69 -6.28
C GLU A 71 -0.34 -1.93 -5.40
N VAL A 72 -1.35 -1.89 -4.53
CA VAL A 72 -1.67 -2.94 -3.56
C VAL A 72 -3.09 -3.41 -3.81
N ASP A 73 -3.25 -4.71 -4.04
CA ASP A 73 -4.55 -5.37 -4.08
C ASP A 73 -4.97 -5.73 -2.65
N LEU A 74 -5.99 -5.04 -2.13
CA LEU A 74 -6.40 -5.17 -0.72
C LEU A 74 -7.10 -6.51 -0.41
N ASP A 75 -7.76 -7.14 -1.38
CA ASP A 75 -8.36 -8.48 -1.19
C ASP A 75 -7.29 -9.54 -0.89
N SER A 76 -6.18 -9.48 -1.62
CA SER A 76 -5.05 -10.40 -1.45
C SER A 76 -4.09 -9.99 -0.34
N TYR A 77 -3.97 -8.69 -0.04
CA TYR A 77 -3.03 -8.17 0.96
C TYR A 77 -3.27 -8.74 2.37
N PHE A 78 -4.53 -8.82 2.79
CA PHE A 78 -4.91 -9.29 4.13
C PHE A 78 -5.11 -10.80 4.21
N SER A 79 -5.15 -11.48 3.06
CA SER A 79 -5.21 -12.93 2.99
C SER A 79 -4.01 -13.55 3.73
N PRO A 80 -4.18 -14.72 4.37
CA PRO A 80 -3.06 -15.39 5.01
C PRO A 80 -1.94 -15.63 4.01
N ALA A 81 -0.81 -14.95 4.23
CA ALA A 81 0.39 -15.15 3.44
C ALA A 81 0.78 -16.63 3.46
N GLY A 82 1.13 -17.19 2.30
CA GLY A 82 1.95 -18.41 2.26
C GLY A 82 3.27 -18.19 3.01
N GLU A 83 4.05 -19.26 3.21
CA GLU A 83 5.31 -19.20 3.96
C GLU A 83 6.14 -17.94 3.61
N VAL A 84 6.34 -17.09 4.61
CA VAL A 84 7.19 -15.91 4.49
C VAL A 84 8.61 -16.41 4.30
N THR A 85 9.14 -16.24 3.09
CA THR A 85 10.48 -16.71 2.74
C THR A 85 11.54 -15.61 2.90
N ASP A 86 11.13 -14.34 3.04
CA ASP A 86 12.03 -13.19 3.16
C ASP A 86 11.42 -12.05 4.02
N LEU A 87 12.19 -11.58 5.01
CA LEU A 87 11.79 -10.52 5.94
C LEU A 87 11.78 -9.14 5.27
N ASP A 88 12.72 -8.87 4.36
CA ASP A 88 12.81 -7.57 3.69
C ASP A 88 11.59 -7.32 2.80
N SER A 89 11.12 -8.37 2.12
CA SER A 89 9.87 -8.35 1.36
C SER A 89 8.64 -8.09 2.24
N GLN A 90 8.59 -8.67 3.45
CA GLN A 90 7.50 -8.46 4.40
C GLN A 90 7.51 -7.06 5.00
N LEU A 91 8.68 -6.53 5.37
CA LEU A 91 8.79 -5.17 5.89
C LEU A 91 8.44 -4.15 4.80
N GLY A 92 8.88 -4.39 3.56
CA GLY A 92 8.58 -3.54 2.42
C GLY A 92 7.10 -3.51 2.01
N SER A 93 6.26 -4.44 2.49
CA SER A 93 4.81 -4.43 2.24
C SER A 93 4.01 -3.74 3.34
N LEU A 94 4.64 -3.30 4.44
CA LEU A 94 3.95 -2.60 5.52
C LEU A 94 3.35 -1.28 5.02
N LEU A 95 2.05 -1.10 5.24
CA LEU A 95 1.35 0.15 4.91
C LEU A 95 1.79 1.27 5.85
N MET A 96 2.10 2.43 5.28
CA MET A 96 2.46 3.62 6.06
C MET A 96 1.22 4.27 6.69
N PRO A 97 1.31 4.82 7.91
CA PRO A 97 0.20 5.53 8.54
C PRO A 97 0.08 6.94 7.94
N ASN A 98 -0.73 7.07 6.90
CA ASN A 98 -1.05 8.37 6.29
C ASN A 98 -2.53 8.45 5.86
N PRO A 99 -3.07 9.67 5.65
CA PRO A 99 -4.48 9.85 5.28
C PRO A 99 -4.89 9.20 3.95
N ALA A 100 -3.98 9.06 2.97
CA ALA A 100 -4.30 8.48 1.68
C ALA A 100 -4.51 6.96 1.79
N ASN A 101 -3.63 6.26 2.49
CA ASN A 101 -3.79 4.83 2.79
C ASN A 101 -5.04 4.58 3.63
N LEU A 102 -5.31 5.44 4.61
CA LEU A 102 -6.50 5.32 5.45
C LEU A 102 -7.79 5.47 4.63
N ARG A 103 -7.82 6.41 3.67
CA ARG A 103 -8.95 6.57 2.74
C ARG A 103 -9.12 5.34 1.84
N ALA A 104 -8.03 4.79 1.30
CA ALA A 104 -8.10 3.57 0.50
C ALA A 104 -8.69 2.37 1.28
N LEU A 105 -8.27 2.17 2.54
CA LEU A 105 -8.87 1.16 3.41
C LEU A 105 -10.35 1.46 3.71
N GLN A 106 -10.69 2.71 4.00
CA GLN A 106 -12.09 3.10 4.23
C GLN A 106 -12.98 2.79 3.03
N ASP A 107 -12.53 3.19 1.83
CA ASP A 107 -13.27 2.99 0.59
C ASP A 107 -13.42 1.49 0.27
N HIS A 108 -12.36 0.71 0.47
CA HIS A 108 -12.38 -0.73 0.25
C HIS A 108 -13.34 -1.43 1.23
N ILE A 109 -13.18 -1.23 2.53
CA ILE A 109 -14.05 -1.83 3.56
C ILE A 109 -15.51 -1.44 3.31
N SER A 110 -15.79 -0.18 2.96
CA SER A 110 -17.15 0.27 2.66
C SER A 110 -17.77 -0.49 1.47
N LYS A 111 -16.95 -0.96 0.54
CA LYS A 111 -17.39 -1.76 -0.61
C LYS A 111 -17.61 -3.22 -0.23
N VAL A 112 -16.71 -3.84 0.54
CA VAL A 112 -16.71 -5.29 0.77
C VAL A 112 -17.42 -5.74 2.05
N PHE A 113 -17.52 -4.88 3.07
CA PHE A 113 -18.09 -5.24 4.36
C PHE A 113 -19.60 -5.53 4.30
N PRO A 114 -20.44 -4.77 3.55
CA PRO A 114 -21.86 -5.12 3.41
C PRO A 114 -22.09 -6.52 2.83
N ASP A 115 -21.29 -6.90 1.81
CA ASP A 115 -21.34 -8.22 1.20
C ASP A 115 -20.86 -9.31 2.17
N PHE A 116 -19.82 -9.01 2.96
CA PHE A 116 -19.34 -9.90 4.03
C PHE A 116 -20.43 -10.16 5.08
N LEU A 117 -21.16 -9.12 5.53
CA LEU A 117 -22.27 -9.28 6.47
C LEU A 117 -23.39 -10.13 5.88
N SER A 118 -23.80 -9.83 4.64
CA SER A 118 -24.84 -10.56 3.91
C SER A 118 -24.49 -12.04 3.73
N ALA A 119 -23.25 -12.34 3.34
CA ALA A 119 -22.76 -13.71 3.15
C ALA A 119 -22.79 -14.55 4.45
N ASN A 120 -22.66 -13.89 5.60
CA ASN A 120 -22.71 -14.52 6.92
C ASN A 120 -24.11 -14.43 7.57
N GLY A 121 -25.13 -13.94 6.86
CA GLY A 121 -26.49 -13.83 7.37
C GLY A 121 -26.66 -12.76 8.46
N ILE A 122 -25.82 -11.73 8.47
CA ILE A 122 -25.88 -10.60 9.41
C ILE A 122 -26.60 -9.44 8.71
N PRO A 123 -27.81 -9.05 9.15
CA PRO A 123 -28.63 -8.09 8.41
C PRO A 123 -28.24 -6.62 8.65
N GLU A 124 -27.49 -6.32 9.71
CA GLU A 124 -27.10 -4.96 10.07
C GLU A 124 -25.67 -4.92 10.62
N ALA A 125 -24.88 -3.94 10.17
CA ALA A 125 -23.55 -3.67 10.71
C ALA A 125 -23.64 -3.13 12.15
N PRO A 126 -22.63 -3.34 13.01
CA PRO A 126 -22.57 -2.63 14.27
C PRO A 126 -22.37 -1.14 14.02
N GLN A 127 -23.01 -0.26 14.80
CA GLN A 127 -22.82 1.19 14.63
C GLN A 127 -21.36 1.61 14.79
N THR A 128 -20.63 0.94 15.67
CA THR A 128 -19.20 1.18 15.89
C THR A 128 -18.45 -0.12 16.13
N ILE A 129 -17.20 -0.17 15.68
CA ILE A 129 -16.20 -1.15 16.08
C ILE A 129 -15.03 -0.39 16.69
N ARG A 130 -14.55 -0.86 17.85
CA ARG A 130 -13.35 -0.34 18.51
C ARG A 130 -12.38 -1.48 18.76
N TYR A 131 -11.15 -1.12 19.07
CA TYR A 131 -10.13 -2.06 19.53
C TYR A 131 -9.56 -1.56 20.85
N ASP A 132 -9.33 -2.46 21.79
CA ASP A 132 -8.65 -2.12 23.04
C ASP A 132 -7.12 -2.07 22.88
N ASP A 133 -6.41 -1.77 23.97
CA ASP A 133 -4.94 -1.67 23.99
C ASP A 133 -4.23 -2.99 23.67
N SER A 134 -4.95 -4.12 23.71
CA SER A 134 -4.45 -5.44 23.32
C SER A 134 -4.86 -5.86 21.91
N GLY A 135 -5.51 -4.97 21.16
CA GLY A 135 -5.99 -5.22 19.80
C GLY A 135 -7.21 -6.12 19.74
N GLN A 136 -7.94 -6.31 20.85
CA GLN A 136 -9.17 -7.12 20.84
C GLN A 136 -10.35 -6.30 20.35
N LEU A 137 -11.21 -6.97 19.57
CA LEU A 137 -12.43 -6.40 19.02
C LEU A 137 -13.39 -6.02 20.16
N GLN A 138 -13.89 -4.79 20.11
CA GLN A 138 -14.91 -4.27 21.02
C GLN A 138 -16.13 -3.82 20.21
N LEU A 139 -17.25 -4.52 20.41
CA LEU A 139 -18.55 -4.23 19.78
C LEU A 139 -19.46 -3.50 20.76
N PRO A 140 -20.53 -2.81 20.28
CA PRO A 140 -21.52 -2.20 21.15
C PRO A 140 -22.26 -3.27 21.96
N ASP A 141 -22.50 -3.00 23.25
CA ASP A 141 -23.17 -3.94 24.16
C ASP A 141 -24.59 -4.31 23.71
N ASP A 142 -25.24 -3.42 22.97
CA ASP A 142 -26.60 -3.57 22.46
C ASP A 142 -26.66 -4.13 21.03
N TYR A 143 -25.52 -4.52 20.45
CA TYR A 143 -25.49 -5.07 19.09
C TYR A 143 -25.98 -6.53 19.05
N PRO A 144 -27.14 -6.82 18.42
CA PRO A 144 -27.81 -8.12 18.53
C PRO A 144 -27.09 -9.27 17.81
N TYR A 145 -26.14 -8.97 16.91
CA TYR A 145 -25.42 -9.96 16.12
C TYR A 145 -23.93 -10.08 16.53
N ALA A 146 -23.58 -9.64 17.75
CA ALA A 146 -22.19 -9.60 18.21
C ALA A 146 -21.47 -10.96 18.11
N ASP A 147 -22.11 -12.04 18.59
CA ASP A 147 -21.54 -13.39 18.54
C ASP A 147 -21.35 -13.88 17.10
N GLN A 148 -22.33 -13.60 16.22
CA GLN A 148 -22.31 -14.01 14.82
C GLN A 148 -21.24 -13.25 14.02
N LEU A 149 -21.10 -11.95 14.26
CA LEU A 149 -20.05 -11.14 13.65
C LEU A 149 -18.66 -11.59 14.11
N THR A 150 -18.50 -11.85 15.40
CA THR A 150 -17.22 -12.34 15.94
C THR A 150 -16.83 -13.67 15.33
N ALA A 151 -17.76 -14.63 15.26
CA ALA A 151 -17.54 -15.91 14.61
C ALA A 151 -17.21 -15.78 13.12
N ALA A 152 -17.93 -14.91 12.38
CA ALA A 152 -17.67 -14.66 10.97
C ALA A 152 -16.28 -14.05 10.73
N LEU A 153 -15.81 -13.18 11.62
CA LEU A 153 -14.47 -12.59 11.57
C LEU A 153 -13.37 -13.61 11.91
N ASP A 154 -13.64 -14.54 12.82
CA ASP A 154 -12.72 -15.65 13.11
C ASP A 154 -12.59 -16.62 11.92
N GLU A 155 -13.70 -16.90 11.23
CA GLU A 155 -13.73 -17.74 10.03
C GLU A 155 -13.13 -17.03 8.80
N ASN A 156 -13.17 -15.70 8.77
CA ASN A 156 -12.55 -14.86 7.74
C ASN A 156 -11.47 -13.93 8.33
N PRO A 157 -10.26 -14.45 8.58
CA PRO A 157 -9.19 -13.66 9.19
C PRO A 157 -8.72 -12.49 8.32
N ALA A 158 -9.00 -12.48 7.01
CA ALA A 158 -8.62 -11.36 6.14
C ALA A 158 -9.43 -10.10 6.48
N MET A 159 -10.76 -10.22 6.60
CA MET A 159 -11.63 -9.10 6.98
C MET A 159 -11.31 -8.59 8.39
N ALA A 160 -11.06 -9.50 9.33
CA ALA A 160 -10.67 -9.12 10.70
C ALA A 160 -9.36 -8.32 10.73
N ARG A 161 -8.35 -8.75 9.97
CA ARG A 161 -7.06 -8.04 9.84
C ARG A 161 -7.21 -6.70 9.16
N GLU A 162 -8.06 -6.60 8.15
CA GLU A 162 -8.30 -5.35 7.45
C GLU A 162 -8.92 -4.29 8.38
N LEU A 163 -9.99 -4.65 9.10
CA LEU A 163 -10.61 -3.77 10.11
C LEU A 163 -9.61 -3.36 11.20
N HIS A 164 -8.87 -4.32 11.74
CA HIS A 164 -7.83 -4.06 12.74
C HIS A 164 -6.73 -3.14 12.21
N THR A 165 -6.32 -3.33 10.95
CA THR A 165 -5.30 -2.50 10.30
C THR A 165 -5.81 -1.09 10.06
N ALA A 166 -7.05 -0.92 9.62
CA ALA A 166 -7.67 0.40 9.46
C ALA A 166 -7.71 1.16 10.80
N ALA A 167 -8.12 0.51 11.90
CA ALA A 167 -8.10 1.12 13.23
C ALA A 167 -6.67 1.44 13.71
N GLY A 168 -5.72 0.53 13.49
CA GLY A 168 -4.32 0.73 13.86
C GLY A 168 -3.66 1.88 13.10
N LEU A 169 -3.86 1.96 11.78
CA LEU A 169 -3.37 3.07 10.96
C LEU A 169 -4.03 4.39 11.36
N ALA A 170 -5.33 4.39 11.61
CA ALA A 170 -6.05 5.56 12.10
C ALA A 170 -5.45 6.09 13.41
N SER A 171 -5.16 5.21 14.36
CA SER A 171 -4.54 5.60 15.64
C SER A 171 -3.20 6.31 15.42
N HIS A 172 -2.36 5.78 14.54
CA HIS A 172 -1.07 6.39 14.22
C HIS A 172 -1.22 7.71 13.44
N VAL A 173 -2.14 7.78 12.49
CA VAL A 173 -2.44 9.01 11.74
C VAL A 173 -2.92 10.11 12.68
N ALA A 174 -3.87 9.80 13.58
CA ALA A 174 -4.38 10.76 14.55
C ALA A 174 -3.29 11.24 15.51
N ALA A 175 -2.42 10.32 15.97
CA ALA A 175 -1.27 10.67 16.80
C ALA A 175 -0.30 11.61 16.05
N LEU A 176 0.01 11.34 14.77
CA LEU A 176 0.87 12.21 13.96
C LEU A 176 0.25 13.59 13.72
N GLN A 177 -1.04 13.65 13.42
CA GLN A 177 -1.78 14.90 13.23
C GLN A 177 -1.79 15.76 14.51
N SER A 178 -1.87 15.13 15.68
CA SER A 178 -1.80 15.85 16.96
C SER A 178 -0.47 16.61 17.18
N LEU A 179 0.59 16.21 16.49
CA LEU A 179 1.91 16.85 16.55
C LEU A 179 2.04 18.03 15.57
N GLU A 180 1.14 18.19 14.59
CA GLU A 180 1.25 19.24 13.56
C GLU A 180 1.36 20.65 14.13
N PRO A 181 0.53 21.08 15.12
CA PRO A 181 0.64 22.42 15.69
C PRO A 181 2.00 22.69 16.34
N PHE A 182 2.56 21.70 17.04
CA PHE A 182 3.90 21.79 17.61
C PHE A 182 4.97 21.94 16.52
N ASN A 183 4.95 21.06 15.52
CA ASN A 183 5.93 21.07 14.42
C ASN A 183 5.91 22.39 13.65
N GLU A 184 4.72 22.94 13.41
CA GLU A 184 4.52 24.21 12.75
C GLU A 184 5.09 25.41 13.53
N GLU A 185 4.87 25.45 14.84
CA GLU A 185 5.42 26.51 15.68
C GLU A 185 6.94 26.36 15.85
N ALA A 186 7.42 25.13 16.04
CA ALA A 186 8.84 24.82 16.17
C ALA A 186 9.64 25.22 14.92
N ALA A 187 9.10 25.01 13.72
CA ALA A 187 9.74 25.41 12.47
C ALA A 187 9.91 26.93 12.31
N ARG A 188 9.14 27.73 13.07
CA ARG A 188 9.19 29.20 13.03
C ARG A 188 10.06 29.79 14.15
N ALA A 189 10.35 29.03 15.19
CA ALA A 189 11.21 29.47 16.29
C ALA A 189 12.61 29.87 15.79
N GLN A 190 13.13 30.99 16.27
CA GLN A 190 14.43 31.56 15.88
C GLN A 190 15.46 31.45 16.99
N SER A 191 15.08 30.91 18.17
CA SER A 191 15.96 30.82 19.33
C SER A 191 15.66 29.62 20.21
N GLN A 192 16.64 29.24 21.05
CA GLN A 192 16.47 28.18 22.03
C GLN A 192 15.39 28.53 23.07
N ALA A 193 15.29 29.80 23.49
CA ALA A 193 14.29 30.22 24.47
C ALA A 193 12.85 30.07 23.95
N GLU A 194 12.63 30.30 22.65
CA GLU A 194 11.34 30.04 22.01
C GLU A 194 11.05 28.55 21.89
N MET A 195 12.06 27.73 21.57
CA MET A 195 11.92 26.28 21.55
C MET A 195 11.58 25.70 22.92
N ASP A 196 12.24 26.16 23.99
CA ASP A 196 11.97 25.72 25.37
C ASP A 196 10.52 26.06 25.77
N ALA A 197 10.05 27.27 25.43
CA ALA A 197 8.67 27.67 25.67
C ALA A 197 7.64 26.82 24.89
N LEU A 198 7.98 26.37 23.67
CA LEU A 198 7.14 25.46 22.90
C LEU A 198 7.10 24.06 23.49
N VAL A 199 8.25 23.53 23.93
CA VAL A 199 8.30 22.23 24.61
C VAL A 199 7.45 22.25 25.88
N ASP A 200 7.52 23.33 26.66
CA ASP A 200 6.68 23.49 27.85
C ASP A 200 5.18 23.55 27.48
N LYS A 201 4.81 24.34 26.47
CA LYS A 201 3.43 24.48 25.97
C LYS A 201 2.86 23.14 25.47
N TYR A 202 3.68 22.32 24.82
CA TYR A 202 3.28 21.06 24.19
C TYR A 202 3.71 19.81 24.99
N SER A 203 4.12 19.98 26.24
CA SER A 203 4.62 18.90 27.10
C SER A 203 3.63 17.72 27.23
N TYR A 204 2.32 17.98 27.15
CA TYR A 204 1.26 16.97 27.17
C TYR A 204 1.32 15.97 26.01
N LEU A 205 1.97 16.32 24.88
CA LEU A 205 2.16 15.40 23.74
C LEU A 205 3.25 14.34 23.99
N PHE A 206 4.17 14.63 24.92
CA PHE A 206 5.39 13.84 25.16
C PHE A 206 5.45 13.21 26.56
N GLY A 207 4.55 13.60 27.46
CA GLY A 207 4.50 13.10 28.85
C GLY A 207 4.03 11.65 28.97
N ALA A 208 4.30 11.06 30.15
CA ALA A 208 3.87 9.70 30.48
C ALA A 208 2.33 9.55 30.54
N ASP A 209 1.62 10.63 30.88
CA ASP A 209 0.16 10.67 30.97
C ASP A 209 -0.50 11.18 29.67
N ARG A 210 0.19 11.06 28.52
CA ARG A 210 -0.40 11.50 27.25
C ARG A 210 -1.66 10.69 26.93
N SER A 211 -2.73 11.40 26.58
CA SER A 211 -3.94 10.77 26.06
C SER A 211 -3.77 10.51 24.57
N TYR A 212 -4.14 9.32 24.13
CA TYR A 212 -4.24 9.00 22.71
C TYR A 212 -5.66 9.27 22.23
N PRO A 213 -5.83 9.69 20.96
CA PRO A 213 -7.15 9.79 20.36
C PRO A 213 -7.87 8.43 20.40
N SER A 214 -9.12 8.43 20.82
CA SER A 214 -9.96 7.24 20.79
C SER A 214 -10.42 6.98 19.36
N ILE A 215 -9.95 5.90 18.76
CA ILE A 215 -10.34 5.49 17.41
C ILE A 215 -11.61 4.65 17.44
N ALA A 216 -12.51 4.93 16.50
CA ALA A 216 -13.68 4.11 16.22
C ALA A 216 -13.92 4.00 14.72
N LEU A 217 -14.20 2.77 14.27
CA LEU A 217 -14.72 2.47 12.95
C LEU A 217 -16.23 2.58 13.02
N HIS A 218 -16.82 3.57 12.37
CA HIS A 218 -18.27 3.82 12.42
C HIS A 218 -18.92 3.34 11.12
N PHE A 219 -19.98 2.56 11.23
CA PHE A 219 -20.71 2.08 10.05
C PHE A 219 -22.05 2.79 9.91
N SER A 220 -22.41 3.13 8.67
CA SER A 220 -23.78 3.54 8.35
C SER A 220 -24.72 2.33 8.42
N GLY A 221 -26.04 2.57 8.40
CA GLY A 221 -27.02 1.49 8.30
C GLY A 221 -26.89 0.65 7.02
N GLU A 222 -26.21 1.15 5.99
CA GLU A 222 -25.89 0.43 4.75
C GLU A 222 -24.52 -0.29 4.82
N GLY A 223 -23.81 -0.19 5.95
CA GLY A 223 -22.51 -0.84 6.15
C GLY A 223 -21.31 -0.07 5.59
N ALA A 224 -21.49 1.20 5.16
CA ALA A 224 -20.37 2.04 4.72
C ALA A 224 -19.56 2.55 5.92
N LEU A 225 -18.23 2.47 5.82
CA LEU A 225 -17.30 2.83 6.89
C LEU A 225 -16.98 4.34 6.88
N SER A 226 -16.95 4.93 8.07
CA SER A 226 -16.34 6.22 8.37
C SER A 226 -15.41 6.05 9.57
N ILE A 227 -14.19 6.57 9.46
CA ILE A 227 -13.18 6.44 10.52
C ILE A 227 -13.16 7.72 11.36
N LYS A 228 -13.29 7.56 12.68
CA LYS A 228 -13.38 8.68 13.63
C LYS A 228 -12.28 8.61 14.68
N ALA A 229 -11.77 9.79 15.06
CA ALA A 229 -10.92 10.02 16.22
C ALA A 229 -11.65 10.97 17.17
N ASP A 230 -11.82 10.57 18.43
CA ASP A 230 -12.54 11.35 19.46
C ASP A 230 -13.96 11.79 19.04
N GLY A 231 -14.60 10.99 18.18
CA GLY A 231 -15.95 11.24 17.65
C GLY A 231 -15.99 12.13 16.40
N GLU A 232 -14.87 12.72 15.99
CA GLU A 232 -14.76 13.53 14.77
C GLU A 232 -14.27 12.69 13.58
N SER A 233 -14.78 12.98 12.38
CA SER A 233 -14.34 12.29 11.17
C SER A 233 -12.89 12.63 10.85
N MET A 234 -12.05 11.61 10.68
CA MET A 234 -10.64 11.80 10.30
C MET A 234 -10.48 12.13 8.82
N LEU A 235 -11.45 11.73 8.00
CA LEU A 235 -11.44 11.91 6.56
C LEU A 235 -12.63 12.78 6.18
N ALA A 236 -12.35 13.86 5.45
CA ALA A 236 -13.34 14.71 4.81
C ALA A 236 -13.81 14.11 3.48
#